data_AF-A0A420H931-F1
#
_entry.id   AF-A0A420H931-F1
#
_cell.length_a   1.000
_cell.length_b   1.000
_cell.length_c   1.000
_cell.angle_alpha   90.00
_cell.angle_beta   90.00
_cell.angle_gamma   90.00
#
_symmetry.space_group_name_H-M   'P 1'
#
loop_
_entity.id
_entity.type
_entity.pdbx_description
1 polymer ?
#
loop_
_entity_poly.entity_id
_entity_poly.type
_entity_poly.pdbx_seq_one_letter_code
_entity_poly.pdbx_strand_id
1 'polypeptide(L)'
;MAANFQQQINGSAPMLSQQMAQQQQHASLSNNFTSQIHQFIFNAIQSQQLLLSGWRLNVQLNERLSLIMAIISALRNASQHQTTVANMQKIIEMAIKFERDCLLSTPSKVCDEESLLMAWS
;
A
#
# COMPACT_ATOMS: atom_id res chain seq x y z
N MET A 1 0.04 -30.39 62.43
CA MET A 1 0.23 -30.98 61.09
C MET A 1 0.66 -29.87 60.12
N ALA A 2 1.87 -29.99 59.54
CA ALA A 2 2.51 -29.28 58.39
C ALA A 2 2.44 -27.73 58.34
N ALA A 3 3.50 -26.91 58.43
CA ALA A 3 4.87 -26.89 57.87
C ALA A 3 4.95 -26.92 56.33
N ASN A 4 5.22 -25.76 55.69
CA ASN A 4 6.45 -25.62 54.89
C ASN A 4 6.75 -24.14 54.53
N PHE A 5 7.94 -23.70 54.96
CA PHE A 5 8.64 -22.51 54.50
C PHE A 5 9.52 -22.89 53.30
N GLN A 6 10.16 -21.88 52.67
CA GLN A 6 11.12 -21.95 51.55
C GLN A 6 10.45 -21.92 50.17
N GLN A 7 10.85 -21.11 49.19
CA GLN A 7 12.23 -20.83 48.80
C GLN A 7 12.46 -19.42 48.22
N GLN A 8 13.67 -18.99 48.50
CA GLN A 8 14.42 -17.79 48.16
C GLN A 8 15.13 -18.01 46.80
N ILE A 9 14.92 -17.12 45.82
CA ILE A 9 15.77 -16.94 44.62
C ILE A 9 15.71 -15.43 44.32
N ASN A 10 16.63 -14.59 44.82
CA ASN A 10 17.97 -14.31 44.30
C ASN A 10 17.98 -13.95 42.80
N GLY A 11 18.33 -12.72 42.45
CA GLY A 11 18.75 -12.40 41.08
C GLY A 11 18.28 -11.07 40.55
N SER A 12 19.06 -10.04 40.84
CA SER A 12 19.41 -8.93 39.94
C SER A 12 19.11 -9.19 38.45
N ALA A 13 18.22 -8.40 37.84
CA ALA A 13 18.38 -7.73 36.52
C ALA A 13 17.03 -7.37 35.85
N PRO A 14 16.64 -6.09 35.81
CA PRO A 14 15.74 -5.58 34.77
C PRO A 14 16.59 -4.91 33.67
N MET A 15 17.31 -5.69 32.87
CA MET A 15 18.14 -5.15 31.77
C MET A 15 17.89 -5.85 30.42
N LEU A 16 16.82 -6.65 30.28
CA LEU A 16 16.47 -7.30 29.00
C LEU A 16 15.08 -6.95 28.47
N SER A 17 14.25 -6.24 29.23
CA SER A 17 12.90 -5.85 28.80
C SER A 17 12.85 -4.59 27.91
N GLN A 18 13.96 -3.89 27.71
CA GLN A 18 13.94 -2.60 26.98
C GLN A 18 14.22 -2.72 25.47
N GLN A 19 14.73 -3.84 24.97
CA GLN A 19 15.00 -3.99 23.53
C GLN A 19 13.83 -4.54 22.72
N MET A 20 12.84 -5.19 23.34
CA MET A 20 11.69 -5.75 22.60
C MET A 20 10.56 -4.72 22.38
N ALA A 21 10.55 -3.61 23.10
CA ALA A 21 9.51 -2.57 22.99
C ALA A 21 9.66 -1.68 21.74
N GLN A 22 10.85 -1.58 21.14
CA GLN A 22 11.07 -0.72 19.97
C GLN A 22 10.63 -1.35 18.63
N GLN A 23 10.46 -2.68 18.55
CA GLN A 23 10.01 -3.31 17.30
C GLN A 23 8.48 -3.28 17.11
N GLN A 24 7.69 -3.14 18.17
CA GLN A 24 6.22 -3.16 18.05
C GLN A 24 5.60 -1.80 17.68
N GLN A 25 6.29 -0.68 17.90
CA GLN A 25 5.76 0.64 17.52
C GLN A 25 5.73 0.88 16.01
N HIS A 26 6.58 0.19 15.22
CA HIS A 26 6.58 0.35 13.76
C HIS A 26 5.37 -0.32 13.08
N ALA A 27 4.83 -1.41 13.66
CA ALA A 27 3.72 -2.16 13.07
C ALA A 27 2.36 -1.45 13.23
N SER A 28 2.16 -0.74 14.34
CA SER A 28 0.89 -0.06 14.66
C SER A 28 0.63 1.20 13.81
N LEU A 29 1.66 2.01 13.53
CA LEU A 29 1.53 3.19 12.67
C LEU A 29 1.23 2.81 11.21
N SER A 30 1.82 1.71 10.72
CA SER A 30 1.65 1.26 9.34
C SER A 30 0.21 0.90 9.01
N ASN A 31 -0.55 0.37 9.97
CA ASN A 31 -1.91 -0.10 9.74
C ASN A 31 -2.90 1.07 9.57
N ASN A 32 -2.75 2.12 10.39
CA ASN A 32 -3.57 3.33 10.30
C ASN A 32 -3.27 4.14 9.03
N PHE A 33 -2.01 4.19 8.61
CA PHE A 33 -1.60 4.89 7.41
C PHE A 33 -2.14 4.23 6.13
N THR A 34 -2.10 2.89 6.07
CA THR A 34 -2.61 2.11 4.92
C THR A 34 -4.12 2.30 4.74
N SER A 35 -4.88 2.30 5.84
CA SER A 35 -6.33 2.56 5.83
C SER A 35 -6.67 3.95 5.26
N GLN A 36 -5.94 4.99 5.69
CA GLN A 36 -6.15 6.36 5.21
C GLN A 36 -5.85 6.49 3.71
N ILE A 37 -4.76 5.86 3.24
CA ILE A 37 -4.42 5.83 1.82
C ILE A 37 -5.53 5.13 1.01
N HIS A 38 -6.03 4.00 1.48
CA HIS A 38 -7.13 3.28 0.84
C HIS A 38 -8.37 4.16 0.64
N GLN A 39 -8.81 4.85 1.69
CA GLN A 39 -9.98 5.74 1.64
C GLN A 39 -9.74 6.93 0.70
N PHE A 40 -8.55 7.52 0.76
CA PHE A 40 -8.17 8.64 -0.12
C PHE A 40 -8.22 8.23 -1.60
N ILE A 41 -7.60 7.10 -1.95
CA ILE A 41 -7.58 6.59 -3.32
C ILE A 41 -9.00 6.24 -3.77
N PHE A 42 -9.79 5.56 -2.94
CA PHE A 42 -11.16 5.20 -3.27
C PHE A 42 -12.00 6.43 -3.66
N ASN A 43 -11.95 7.49 -2.85
CA ASN A 43 -12.64 8.75 -3.15
C ASN A 43 -12.13 9.39 -4.46
N ALA A 44 -10.82 9.35 -4.70
CA ALA A 44 -10.23 9.87 -5.94
C ALA A 44 -10.77 9.11 -7.17
N ILE A 45 -10.75 7.77 -7.15
CA ILE A 45 -11.25 6.95 -8.26
C ILE A 45 -12.76 7.16 -8.47
N GLN A 46 -13.53 7.26 -7.38
CA GLN A 46 -14.96 7.50 -7.45
C GLN A 46 -15.26 8.84 -8.12
N SER A 47 -14.50 9.90 -7.82
CA SER A 47 -14.67 11.21 -8.49
C SER A 47 -14.36 11.16 -9.99
N GLN A 48 -13.46 10.26 -10.41
CA GLN A 48 -13.07 10.08 -11.81
C GLN A 48 -14.08 9.26 -12.63
N GLN A 49 -14.98 8.50 -11.99
CA GLN A 49 -15.99 7.68 -12.68
C GLN A 49 -16.84 8.49 -13.66
N LEU A 50 -17.14 9.74 -13.30
CA LEU A 50 -17.93 10.67 -14.12
C LEU A 50 -17.25 11.03 -15.45
N LEU A 51 -15.93 10.81 -15.57
CA LEU A 51 -15.13 11.11 -16.75
C LEU A 51 -14.94 9.88 -17.66
N LEU A 52 -15.40 8.71 -17.23
CA LEU A 52 -15.25 7.47 -17.98
C LEU A 52 -16.42 7.26 -18.95
N SER A 53 -16.13 6.58 -20.06
CA SER A 53 -17.13 6.23 -21.07
C SER A 53 -16.82 4.89 -21.74
N GLY A 54 -17.84 4.28 -22.36
CA GLY A 54 -17.71 3.00 -23.05
C GLY A 54 -17.30 1.85 -22.12
N TRP A 55 -16.35 1.02 -22.55
CA TRP A 55 -15.89 -0.14 -21.77
C TRP A 55 -15.25 0.24 -20.42
N ARG A 56 -14.73 1.47 -20.30
CA ARG A 56 -14.04 1.95 -19.09
C ARG A 56 -14.96 2.07 -17.89
N LEU A 57 -16.25 2.34 -18.12
CA LEU A 57 -17.28 2.36 -17.07
C LEU A 57 -17.47 0.98 -16.40
N ASN A 58 -17.13 -0.09 -17.11
CA ASN A 58 -17.28 -1.45 -16.61
C ASN A 58 -16.04 -1.94 -15.84
N VAL A 59 -14.99 -1.12 -15.74
CA VAL A 59 -13.80 -1.46 -14.94
C VAL A 59 -14.15 -1.32 -13.47
N GLN A 60 -13.96 -2.39 -12.70
CA GLN A 60 -14.39 -2.42 -11.31
C GLN A 60 -13.55 -1.48 -10.45
N LEU A 61 -14.22 -0.70 -9.59
CA LEU A 61 -13.56 0.24 -8.65
C LEU A 61 -12.50 -0.46 -7.79
N ASN A 62 -12.80 -1.65 -7.29
CA ASN A 62 -11.87 -2.43 -6.45
C ASN A 62 -10.65 -2.93 -7.22
N GLU A 63 -10.80 -3.22 -8.51
CA GLU A 63 -9.69 -3.61 -9.39
C GLU A 63 -8.74 -2.42 -9.61
N ARG A 64 -9.29 -1.25 -9.93
CA ARG A 64 -8.50 0.00 -10.06
C ARG A 64 -7.77 0.34 -8.77
N LEU A 65 -8.45 0.23 -7.62
CA LEU A 65 -7.85 0.44 -6.30
C LEU A 65 -6.66 -0.50 -6.07
N SER A 66 -6.84 -1.79 -6.39
CA SER A 66 -5.79 -2.81 -6.22
C SER A 66 -4.57 -2.52 -7.12
N LEU A 67 -4.78 -2.09 -8.35
CA LEU A 67 -3.72 -1.69 -9.28
C LEU A 67 -2.94 -0.47 -8.76
N ILE A 68 -3.65 0.56 -8.27
CA ILE A 68 -3.00 1.76 -7.70
C ILE A 68 -2.17 1.39 -6.47
N MET A 69 -2.68 0.51 -5.60
CA MET A 69 -1.92 0.03 -4.43
C MET A 69 -0.67 -0.76 -4.82
N ALA A 70 -0.73 -1.56 -5.89
CA ALA A 70 0.43 -2.26 -6.42
C ALA A 70 1.49 -1.27 -6.96
N ILE A 71 1.07 -0.24 -7.69
CA ILE A 71 1.96 0.83 -8.19
C ILE A 71 2.62 1.57 -7.02
N ILE A 72 1.86 1.94 -5.99
CA ILE A 72 2.38 2.61 -4.78
C ILE A 72 3.44 1.73 -4.10
N SER A 73 3.19 0.43 -3.95
CA SER A 73 4.14 -0.51 -3.36
C SER A 73 5.45 -0.58 -4.16
N ALA A 74 5.35 -0.68 -5.49
CA ALA A 74 6.49 -0.70 -6.38
C ALA A 74 7.31 0.60 -6.31
N LEU A 75 6.66 1.76 -6.37
CA LEU A 75 7.30 3.07 -6.27
C LEU A 75 7.95 3.29 -4.89
N ARG A 76 7.28 2.87 -3.81
CA ARG A 76 7.84 2.91 -2.46
C ARG A 76 9.09 2.03 -2.35
N ASN A 77 9.06 0.83 -2.93
CA ASN A 77 10.21 -0.07 -2.97
C ASN A 77 11.35 0.49 -3.84
N ALA A 78 11.06 1.20 -4.94
CA ALA A 78 12.10 1.89 -5.69
C ALA A 78 12.71 3.06 -4.89
N SER A 79 11.95 3.65 -3.96
CA SER A 79 12.33 4.83 -3.18
C SER A 79 12.94 4.53 -1.81
N GLN A 80 13.43 3.30 -1.56
CA GLN A 80 13.91 2.83 -0.24
C GLN A 80 14.94 3.76 0.45
N HIS A 81 15.66 4.58 -0.33
CA HIS A 81 16.67 5.50 0.20
C HIS A 81 16.10 6.80 0.82
N GLN A 82 14.83 7.16 0.58
CA GLN A 82 14.27 8.48 0.96
C GLN A 82 12.75 8.47 1.23
N THR A 83 12.22 7.47 1.92
CA THR A 83 10.77 7.42 2.23
C THR A 83 10.40 8.44 3.32
N THR A 84 10.14 9.70 2.91
CA THR A 84 9.57 10.75 3.75
C THR A 84 8.05 10.84 3.54
N VAL A 85 7.32 11.48 4.46
CA VAL A 85 5.87 11.71 4.33
C VAL A 85 5.54 12.48 3.04
N ALA A 86 6.33 13.51 2.71
CA ALA A 86 6.16 14.30 1.50
C ALA A 86 6.44 13.48 0.22
N ASN A 87 7.42 12.57 0.27
CA ASN A 87 7.68 11.65 -0.85
C ASN A 87 6.53 10.64 -1.03
N MET A 88 5.98 10.13 0.07
CA MET A 88 4.85 9.20 0.01
C MET A 88 3.59 9.84 -0.59
N GLN A 89 3.30 11.11 -0.29
CA GLN A 89 2.22 11.87 -0.94
C GLN A 89 2.44 11.95 -2.46
N LYS A 90 3.65 12.28 -2.91
CA LYS A 90 4.00 12.30 -4.34
C LYS A 90 3.86 10.93 -5.01
N ILE A 91 4.25 9.86 -4.32
CA ILE A 91 4.08 8.48 -4.81
C ILE A 91 2.59 8.17 -5.05
N ILE A 92 1.71 8.53 -4.10
CA ILE A 92 0.27 8.32 -4.22
C ILE A 92 -0.30 9.12 -5.40
N GLU A 93 0.04 10.40 -5.51
CA GLU A 93 -0.40 11.26 -6.63
C GLU A 93 0.05 10.72 -7.99
N MET A 94 1.32 10.32 -8.10
CA MET A 94 1.86 9.71 -9.32
C MET A 94 1.12 8.42 -9.67
N ALA A 95 0.84 7.56 -8.70
CA ALA A 95 0.14 6.29 -8.93
C ALA A 95 -1.29 6.51 -9.43
N ILE A 96 -2.05 7.42 -8.81
CA ILE A 96 -3.42 7.76 -9.23
C ILE A 96 -3.42 8.35 -10.64
N LYS A 97 -2.50 9.27 -10.92
CA LYS A 97 -2.41 9.92 -12.23
C LYS A 97 -2.03 8.91 -13.31
N PHE A 98 -1.02 8.08 -13.05
CA PHE A 98 -0.56 7.05 -13.98
C PHE A 98 -1.67 6.06 -14.32
N GLU A 99 -2.37 5.52 -13.31
CA GLU A 99 -3.46 4.57 -13.57
C GLU A 99 -4.57 5.19 -14.43
N ARG A 100 -4.97 6.44 -14.11
CA ARG A 100 -5.97 7.15 -14.90
C ARG A 100 -5.50 7.38 -16.34
N ASP A 101 -4.27 7.82 -16.52
CA ASP A 101 -3.71 8.12 -17.84
C ASP A 101 -3.60 6.82 -18.68
N CYS A 102 -3.22 5.69 -18.07
CA CYS A 102 -3.29 4.37 -18.69
C CYS A 102 -4.72 3.99 -19.09
N LEU A 103 -5.69 4.13 -18.18
CA LEU A 103 -7.09 3.79 -18.45
C LEU A 103 -7.65 4.62 -19.61
N LEU A 104 -7.33 5.92 -19.68
CA LEU A 104 -7.80 6.81 -20.74
C LEU A 104 -7.10 6.56 -22.07
N SER A 105 -5.78 6.31 -22.06
CA SER A 105 -4.99 6.08 -23.28
C SER A 105 -5.17 4.70 -23.90
N THR A 106 -5.59 3.69 -23.12
CA THR A 106 -5.76 2.33 -23.62
C THR A 106 -6.92 2.28 -24.64
N PRO A 107 -6.70 1.89 -25.90
CA PRO A 107 -7.73 1.96 -26.95
C PRO A 107 -8.90 0.98 -26.71
N SER A 108 -8.64 -0.14 -26.05
CA SER A 108 -9.55 -1.28 -25.90
C SER A 108 -9.30 -1.98 -24.57
N LYS A 109 -10.34 -2.62 -23.98
CA LYS A 109 -10.16 -3.46 -22.78
C LYS A 109 -9.19 -4.61 -23.03
N VAL A 110 -9.17 -5.09 -24.27
CA VAL A 110 -8.24 -6.11 -24.75
C VAL A 110 -7.17 -5.35 -25.52
N CYS A 111 -6.00 -5.17 -24.91
CA CYS A 111 -4.84 -4.83 -25.70
C CYS A 111 -4.51 -6.10 -26.48
N ASP A 112 -5.05 -6.24 -27.70
CA ASP A 112 -4.82 -7.42 -28.53
C ASP A 112 -3.31 -7.57 -28.74
N GLU A 113 -2.74 -8.72 -28.37
CA GLU A 113 -1.34 -9.08 -28.63
C GLU A 113 -0.98 -8.91 -30.12
N GLU A 114 -1.97 -8.95 -31.00
CA GLU A 114 -1.85 -8.71 -32.43
C GLU A 114 -1.39 -7.28 -32.79
N SER A 115 -1.76 -6.27 -31.98
CA SER A 115 -1.30 -4.88 -32.17
C SER A 115 0.19 -4.72 -31.82
N LEU A 116 0.71 -5.54 -30.90
CA LEU A 116 2.15 -5.61 -30.59
C LEU A 116 2.91 -6.39 -31.67
N LEU A 117 2.33 -7.44 -32.26
CA LEU A 117 2.92 -8.17 -33.38
C LEU A 117 3.01 -7.30 -34.66
N MET A 118 1.96 -6.51 -34.94
CA MET A 118 1.94 -5.61 -36.10
C MET A 118 2.87 -4.39 -35.96
N ALA A 119 3.15 -3.93 -34.74
CA ALA A 119 4.05 -2.80 -34.51
C ALA A 119 5.54 -3.15 -34.70
N TRP A 120 5.87 -4.45 -34.78
CA TRP A 120 7.23 -4.97 -34.95
C TRP A 120 7.39 -5.83 -36.21
N SER A 121 6.42 -5.81 -37.13
CA SER A 121 6.47 -6.44 -38.46
C SER A 121 6.64 -5.38 -39.55
#